data_AF-A0A9J7LV95-F1
#
_entry.id   AF-A0A9J7LV95-F1
#
_cell.length_a   1.000
_cell.length_b   1.000
_cell.length_c   1.000
_cell.angle_alpha   90.00
_cell.angle_beta   90.00
_cell.angle_gamma   90.00
#
_symmetry.space_group_name_H-M   'P 1'
#
loop_
_entity.id
_entity.type
_entity.pdbx_description
1 polymer ?
#
loop_
_entity_poly.entity_id
_entity_poly.type
_entity_poly.pdbx_seq_one_letter_code
_entity_poly.pdbx_strand_id
1 'polypeptide(L)'
;MTLVQNGTIITGFYGTAVESTKGAAGYTPPELLMSRPVENPHGTFAWIVIWSNGRSTTAWTAQCVICGDHAELHTTWLLRSKVDGCDDRWKATRVGEDTFTRYSQTEIEPLHGNL
;
A
#
# COMPACT_ATOMS: atom_id res chain seq x y z
N MET A 1 1.31 -6.98 -0.60
CA MET A 1 0.06 -6.47 0.02
C MET A 1 -1.07 -7.44 -0.26
N THR A 2 -2.06 -7.50 0.62
CA THR A 2 -3.30 -8.26 0.42
C THR A 2 -4.47 -7.28 0.41
N LEU A 3 -5.32 -7.36 -0.60
CA LEU A 3 -6.44 -6.44 -0.81
C LEU A 3 -7.76 -7.20 -0.80
N VAL A 4 -8.75 -6.66 -0.09
CA VAL A 4 -10.13 -7.13 -0.06
C VAL A 4 -11.01 -6.00 -0.58
N GLN A 5 -11.72 -6.27 -1.66
CA GLN A 5 -12.54 -5.27 -2.33
C GLN A 5 -13.98 -5.31 -1.82
N ASN A 6 -14.51 -4.15 -1.42
CA ASN A 6 -15.92 -3.96 -1.10
C ASN A 6 -16.46 -2.66 -1.73
N GLY A 7 -16.95 -2.76 -2.96
CA GLY A 7 -17.39 -1.59 -3.74
C GLY A 7 -16.22 -0.69 -4.17
N THR A 8 -16.32 0.62 -3.90
CA THR A 8 -15.30 1.64 -4.20
C THR A 8 -14.18 1.67 -3.18
N ILE A 9 -14.41 1.11 -1.98
CA ILE A 9 -13.45 1.04 -0.89
C ILE A 9 -12.78 -0.33 -0.93
N ILE A 10 -11.46 -0.31 -0.91
CA ILE A 10 -10.64 -1.50 -0.78
C ILE A 10 -9.89 -1.38 0.54
N THR A 11 -9.98 -2.42 1.36
CA THR A 11 -9.22 -2.55 2.60
C THR A 11 -8.21 -3.68 2.46
N GLY A 12 -7.30 -3.82 3.43
CA GLY A 12 -6.34 -4.91 3.40
C GLY A 12 -5.17 -4.69 4.32
N PHE A 13 -4.08 -5.41 4.05
CA PHE A 13 -2.84 -5.34 4.84
C PHE A 13 -1.64 -5.12 3.94
N TYR A 14 -0.73 -4.25 4.39
CA TYR A 14 0.51 -3.97 3.68
C TYR A 14 1.71 -4.48 4.47
N GLY A 15 2.29 -5.61 4.05
CA GLY A 15 3.60 -6.06 4.53
C GLY A 15 4.73 -5.41 3.74
N THR A 16 5.67 -4.77 4.42
CA THR A 16 6.91 -4.26 3.81
C THR A 16 8.09 -5.18 4.12
N ALA A 17 9.01 -5.33 3.16
CA ALA A 17 10.27 -6.06 3.34
C ALA A 17 11.40 -5.15 3.87
N VAL A 18 11.20 -3.82 3.85
CA VAL A 18 12.21 -2.83 4.22
C VAL A 18 11.64 -1.80 5.17
N GLU A 19 12.51 -1.24 6.01
CA GLU A 19 12.18 -0.14 6.91
C GLU A 19 13.37 0.82 7.05
N SER A 20 13.08 2.10 7.26
CA SER A 20 14.12 3.14 7.34
C SER A 20 15.02 3.00 8.57
N THR A 21 14.49 2.48 9.67
CA THR A 21 15.18 2.14 10.91
C THR A 21 14.47 0.96 11.53
N LYS A 22 15.18 0.14 12.32
CA LYS A 22 14.60 -1.05 12.96
C LYS A 22 13.32 -0.74 13.75
N GLY A 23 12.22 -1.43 13.44
CA GLY A 23 10.91 -1.29 14.07
C GLY A 23 10.05 -0.10 13.56
N ALA A 24 10.51 0.65 12.55
CA ALA A 24 9.74 1.76 11.97
C ALA A 24 8.48 1.29 11.24
N ALA A 25 8.51 0.10 10.62
CA ALA A 25 7.33 -0.48 9.97
C ALA A 25 6.31 -1.07 10.96
N GLY A 26 6.70 -1.25 12.24
CA GLY A 26 5.94 -2.03 13.21
C GLY A 26 6.18 -3.54 13.06
N TYR A 27 5.62 -4.32 13.98
CA TYR A 27 5.82 -5.78 14.05
C TYR A 27 4.72 -6.59 13.37
N THR A 28 3.59 -5.95 13.04
CA THR A 28 2.47 -6.55 12.32
C THR A 28 2.16 -5.71 11.08
N PRO A 29 1.75 -6.33 9.95
CA PRO A 29 1.35 -5.57 8.76
C PRO A 29 0.22 -4.58 9.11
N PRO A 30 0.41 -3.26 8.87
CA PRO A 30 -0.66 -2.29 9.07
C PRO A 30 -1.81 -2.50 8.09
N GLU A 31 -2.99 -2.08 8.52
CA GLU A 31 -4.14 -1.95 7.63
C GLU A 31 -3.86 -0.89 6.56
N LEU A 32 -4.38 -1.15 5.36
CA LEU A 32 -4.39 -0.20 4.25
C LEU A 32 -5.82 0.16 3.89
N LEU A 33 -6.00 1.41 3.47
CA LEU A 33 -7.24 1.91 2.90
C LEU A 33 -6.97 2.44 1.48
N MET A 34 -7.76 1.98 0.53
CA MET A 34 -7.64 2.30 -0.89
C MET A 34 -8.99 2.77 -1.44
N SER A 35 -8.93 3.72 -2.36
CA SER A 35 -10.07 4.17 -3.15
C SER A 35 -9.77 4.03 -4.64
N ARG A 36 -10.72 3.48 -5.40
CA ARG A 36 -10.61 3.34 -6.85
C ARG A 36 -11.90 3.73 -7.58
N PRO A 37 -11.82 4.21 -8.84
CA PRO A 37 -13.00 4.38 -9.68
C PRO A 37 -13.62 3.01 -10.04
N VAL A 38 -14.95 2.91 -9.96
CA VAL A 38 -15.69 1.69 -10.33
C VAL A 38 -15.95 1.63 -11.84
N GLU A 39 -16.20 2.77 -12.47
CA GLU A 39 -16.57 2.86 -13.89
C GLU A 39 -15.35 2.83 -14.85
N ASN A 40 -14.14 3.00 -14.32
CA ASN A 40 -12.91 2.97 -15.11
C ASN A 40 -11.91 1.97 -14.51
N PRO A 41 -11.97 0.68 -14.89
CA PRO A 41 -11.11 -0.37 -14.32
C PRO A 41 -9.62 -0.17 -14.65
N HIS A 42 -9.28 0.66 -15.64
CA HIS A 42 -7.90 1.03 -16.01
C HIS A 42 -7.50 2.43 -15.50
N GLY A 43 -8.38 3.06 -14.73
CA GLY A 43 -8.14 4.37 -14.13
C GLY A 43 -7.08 4.33 -13.05
N THR A 44 -6.59 5.51 -12.68
CA THR A 44 -5.67 5.66 -11.56
C THR A 44 -6.39 5.52 -10.23
N PHE A 45 -5.69 5.03 -9.22
CA PHE A 45 -6.20 4.89 -7.85
C PHE A 45 -5.10 5.16 -6.83
N ALA A 46 -5.47 5.21 -5.55
CA ALA A 46 -4.53 5.52 -4.49
C ALA A 46 -4.86 4.75 -3.21
N TRP A 47 -3.83 4.53 -2.39
CA TRP A 47 -3.98 3.96 -1.06
C TRP A 47 -3.01 4.58 -0.07
N ILE A 48 -3.35 4.43 1.21
CA ILE A 48 -2.61 4.96 2.33
C ILE A 48 -2.30 3.83 3.32
N VAL A 49 -1.09 3.85 3.87
CA VAL A 49 -0.64 2.97 4.95
C VAL A 49 -0.12 3.83 6.09
N ILE A 50 -0.62 3.58 7.30
CA ILE A 50 -0.16 4.25 8.53
C ILE A 50 0.74 3.28 9.30
N TRP A 51 1.99 3.66 9.49
CA TRP A 51 3.01 2.82 10.11
C TRP A 51 3.14 3.11 11.59
N SER A 52 3.29 2.05 12.38
CA SER A 52 3.70 2.12 13.79
C SER A 52 2.92 3.19 14.59
N ASN A 53 1.59 3.14 14.53
CA ASN A 53 0.68 4.09 15.18
C ASN A 53 0.92 5.57 14.81
N GLY A 54 1.19 5.85 13.53
CA GLY A 54 1.31 7.22 13.02
C GLY A 54 2.71 7.83 13.16
N ARG A 55 3.74 7.01 13.40
CA ARG A 55 5.15 7.48 13.33
C ARG A 55 5.55 7.86 11.90
N SER A 56 4.92 7.25 10.92
CA SER A 56 4.96 7.69 9.53
C SER A 56 3.73 7.24 8.77
N THR A 57 3.46 7.89 7.64
CA THR A 57 2.39 7.51 6.71
C THR A 57 2.97 7.47 5.32
N THR A 58 2.63 6.45 4.54
CA THR A 58 2.97 6.39 3.12
C THR A 58 1.69 6.38 2.29
N ALA A 59 1.66 7.17 1.23
CA ALA A 59 0.58 7.17 0.25
C ALA A 59 1.16 6.84 -1.13
N TRP A 60 0.45 5.99 -1.88
CA TRP A 60 0.79 5.64 -3.25
C TRP A 60 -0.30 6.18 -4.19
N THR A 61 0.13 6.70 -5.33
CA THR A 61 -0.72 6.88 -6.51
C THR A 61 -0.32 5.84 -7.54
N ALA A 62 -1.29 5.23 -8.20
CA ALA A 62 -1.04 4.04 -8.98
C ALA A 62 -1.91 3.92 -10.23
N GLN A 63 -1.41 3.17 -11.19
CA GLN A 63 -2.17 2.69 -12.35
C GLN A 63 -1.80 1.24 -12.67
N CYS A 64 -2.81 0.42 -12.94
CA CYS A 64 -2.60 -0.92 -13.47
C CYS A 64 -2.47 -0.85 -14.99
N VAL A 65 -1.35 -1.30 -15.54
CA VAL A 65 -1.02 -1.26 -16.97
C VAL A 65 -0.72 -2.69 -17.43
N ILE A 66 -1.09 -3.01 -18.68
CA ILE A 66 -0.73 -4.29 -19.30
C ILE A 66 0.61 -4.12 -20.01
N CYS A 67 1.63 -4.81 -19.51
CA CYS A 67 3.00 -4.81 -20.04
C CYS A 67 3.28 -6.16 -20.69
N GLY A 68 3.14 -6.24 -22.01
CA GLY A 68 3.24 -7.52 -22.73
C GLY A 68 2.04 -8.42 -22.43
N ASP A 69 2.28 -9.56 -21.77
CA ASP A 69 1.30 -10.59 -21.47
C ASP A 69 0.79 -10.57 -20.02
N HIS A 70 1.26 -9.63 -19.19
CA HIS A 70 0.88 -9.54 -17.78
C HIS A 70 0.55 -8.13 -17.33
N ALA A 71 -0.17 -8.03 -16.21
CA ALA A 71 -0.54 -6.77 -15.59
C ALA A 71 0.49 -6.35 -14.54
N GLU A 72 0.97 -5.11 -14.66
CA GLU A 72 1.83 -4.46 -13.69
C GLU A 72 1.10 -3.28 -13.04
N LEU A 73 1.33 -3.08 -11.74
CA LEU A 73 0.86 -1.92 -11.01
C LEU A 73 2.03 -0.97 -10.79
N HIS A 74 2.10 0.08 -11.60
CA HIS A 74 3.11 1.13 -11.47
C HIS A 74 2.66 2.17 -10.47
N THR A 75 3.58 2.61 -9.62
CA THR A 75 3.27 3.53 -8.54
C THR A 75 4.38 4.55 -8.30
N THR A 76 3.96 5.70 -7.78
CA THR A 76 4.84 6.63 -7.07
C THR A 76 4.29 6.76 -5.65
N TRP A 77 5.19 6.80 -4.68
CA TRP A 77 4.82 6.96 -3.28
C TRP A 77 5.49 8.14 -2.61
N LEU A 78 4.80 8.68 -1.60
CA LEU A 78 5.34 9.65 -0.66
C LEU A 78 5.27 9.06 0.74
N LEU A 79 6.43 8.97 1.42
CA LEU A 79 6.51 8.62 2.83
C LEU A 79 6.71 9.89 3.64
N ARG A 80 5.77 10.18 4.53
CA ARG A 80 5.82 11.28 5.50
C ARG A 80 6.18 10.75 6.88
N SER A 81 7.38 11.09 7.36
CA SER A 81 7.79 10.85 8.75
C SER A 81 7.16 11.90 9.68
N LYS A 82 6.78 11.49 10.89
CA LYS A 82 6.49 12.42 11.98
C LYS A 82 7.79 13.18 12.32
N VAL A 83 7.66 14.48 12.52
CA VAL A 83 8.70 15.35 13.08
C VAL A 83 8.12 16.11 14.27
N ASP A 84 8.99 16.61 15.14
CA ASP A 84 8.54 17.26 16.38
C ASP A 84 8.31 18.77 16.23
N GLY A 85 8.96 19.40 15.23
CA GLY A 85 8.87 20.84 15.03
C GLY A 85 8.80 21.26 13.55
N CYS A 86 8.43 22.52 13.34
CA CYS A 86 8.34 23.12 12.00
C CYS A 86 9.68 23.15 11.27
N ASP A 87 10.78 23.32 12.00
CA ASP A 87 12.13 23.42 11.43
C ASP A 87 12.62 22.09 10.85
N ASP A 88 12.04 20.97 11.28
CA ASP A 88 12.35 19.63 10.76
C ASP A 88 11.44 19.22 9.60
N ARG A 89 10.43 20.03 9.24
CA ARG A 89 9.43 19.65 8.21
C ARG A 89 10.03 19.39 6.84
N TRP A 90 11.15 20.03 6.52
CA TRP A 90 11.77 19.98 5.20
C TRP A 90 12.36 18.59 4.88
N LYS A 91 12.82 17.85 5.90
CA LYS A 91 13.37 16.49 5.77
C LYS A 91 12.33 15.39 5.98
N ALA A 92 11.06 15.75 6.21
CA ALA A 92 10.03 14.82 6.65
C ALA A 92 9.42 13.97 5.52
N THR A 93 9.64 14.32 4.25
CA THR A 93 9.03 13.63 3.11
C THR A 93 10.10 12.95 2.25
N ARG A 94 9.89 11.67 1.95
CA ARG A 94 10.64 10.90 0.94
C ARG A 94 9.72 10.53 -0.21
N VAL A 95 10.29 10.37 -1.40
CA VAL A 95 9.58 9.94 -2.62
C VAL A 95 10.29 8.72 -3.20
N GLY A 96 9.52 7.82 -3.82
CA GLY A 96 10.05 6.70 -4.57
C GLY A 96 9.00 6.07 -5.45
N GLU A 97 9.36 4.96 -6.08
CA GLU A 97 8.53 4.20 -7.00
C GLU A 97 8.57 2.73 -6.63
N ASP A 98 7.42 2.07 -6.71
CA ASP A 98 7.32 0.61 -6.61
C ASP A 98 6.54 0.11 -7.84
N THR A 99 6.96 -1.05 -8.37
CA THR A 99 6.19 -1.81 -9.36
C THR A 99 5.73 -3.11 -8.71
N PHE A 100 4.42 -3.36 -8.70
CA PHE A 100 3.85 -4.60 -8.17
C PHE A 100 3.34 -5.49 -9.29
N THR A 101 3.57 -6.79 -9.15
CA THR A 101 2.94 -7.83 -9.97
C THR A 101 1.98 -8.65 -9.11
N ARG A 102 0.97 -9.24 -9.75
CA ARG A 102 -0.02 -10.08 -9.05
C ARG A 102 0.62 -11.42 -8.70
N TYR A 103 0.61 -11.78 -7.43
CA TYR A 103 0.95 -13.13 -7.01
C TYR A 103 -0.15 -14.10 -7.48
N SER A 104 0.24 -15.29 -7.94
CA SER A 104 -0.75 -16.31 -8.36
C SER A 104 -1.68 -16.61 -7.20
N GLN A 105 -2.98 -16.40 -7.43
CA GLN A 105 -4.01 -16.89 -6.54
C GLN A 105 -4.30 -18.32 -6.99
N THR A 106 -3.54 -19.30 -6.48
CA THR A 106 -4.04 -20.67 -6.49
C THR A 106 -5.39 -20.63 -5.78
N GLU A 107 -6.44 -21.28 -6.31
CA GLU A 107 -7.69 -21.47 -5.57
C GLU A 107 -7.33 -22.11 -4.22
N ILE A 108 -7.31 -21.31 -3.15
CA ILE A 108 -7.11 -21.84 -1.80
C ILE A 108 -8.47 -22.39 -1.39
N GLU A 109 -8.50 -23.72 -1.18
CA GLU A 109 -9.55 -24.44 -0.47
C GLU A 109 -10.12 -23.58 0.68
N PRO A 110 -11.44 -23.61 0.92
CA PRO A 110 -12.03 -22.79 1.96
C PRO A 110 -11.36 -23.12 3.29
N LEU A 111 -10.69 -22.13 3.88
CA LEU A 111 -10.22 -22.20 5.26
C LEU A 111 -11.43 -22.15 6.19
N HIS A 112 -12.17 -23.26 6.27
CA HIS A 112 -12.90 -23.64 7.45
C HIS A 112 -11.86 -23.98 8.53
N GLY A 113 -11.53 -22.98 9.34
CA GLY A 113 -10.75 -23.15 10.57
C GLY A 113 -11.50 -22.49 11.70
N ASN A 114 -12.14 -23.31 12.54
CA ASN A 114 -12.85 -22.89 13.75
C ASN A 114 -11.97 -22.01 14.65
N LEU A 115 -12.50 -20.85 15.03
CA LEU A 115 -12.31 -20.21 16.33
C LEU A 115 -13.68 -19.72 16.82
#